data_AF-A0A937PN80-F1
#
_entry.id   AF-A0A937PN80-F1
#
_cell.length_a   1.000
_cell.length_b   1.000
_cell.length_c   1.000
_cell.angle_alpha   90.00
_cell.angle_beta   90.00
_cell.angle_gamma   90.00
#
_symmetry.space_group_name_H-M   'P 1'
#
loop_
_entity.id
_entity.type
_entity.pdbx_description
1 polymer ?
#
loop_
_entity_poly.entity_id
_entity_poly.type
_entity_poly.pdbx_seq_one_letter_code
_entity_poly.pdbx_strand_id
1 'polypeptide(L)'
;MSTPRCNRRDFLRAAGAGAAALALPRRLPAADKPANAKPNIIFIFTDDLGWGDLGCYGHRYMKTPNLDRLAKQGTRFTQFYVNSGVCSP
;
A
#
# COMPACT_ATOMS: atom_id res chain seq x y z
N MET A 1 8.41 57.26 -17.04
CA MET A 1 8.23 55.90 -16.49
C MET A 1 8.86 55.85 -15.11
N SER A 2 8.04 55.81 -14.05
CA SER A 2 8.48 55.84 -12.65
C SER A 2 8.94 54.45 -12.22
N THR A 3 10.10 54.35 -11.57
CA THR A 3 10.64 53.09 -11.03
C THR A 3 9.76 52.59 -9.88
N PRO A 4 9.38 51.29 -9.84
CA PRO A 4 8.60 50.76 -8.74
C PRO A 4 9.43 50.77 -7.44
N ARG A 5 8.95 51.51 -6.44
CA ARG A 5 9.60 51.69 -5.14
C ARG A 5 9.32 50.47 -4.25
N CYS A 6 10.15 49.44 -4.33
CA CYS A 6 10.05 48.25 -3.47
C CYS A 6 10.31 48.62 -2.00
N ASN A 7 9.32 48.43 -1.12
CA ASN A 7 9.43 48.75 0.30
C ASN A 7 9.86 47.50 1.10
N ARG A 8 10.43 47.68 2.32
CA ARG A 8 10.79 46.59 3.25
C ARG A 8 9.65 45.60 3.49
N ARG A 9 8.40 46.08 3.46
CA ARG A 9 7.20 45.23 3.59
C ARG A 9 7.01 44.28 2.41
N ASP A 10 7.32 44.72 1.20
CA ASP A 10 7.21 43.90 -0.01
C ASP A 10 8.31 42.83 -0.03
N PHE A 11 9.52 43.20 0.39
CA PHE A 11 10.63 42.27 0.59
C PHE A 11 10.30 41.18 1.62
N LEU A 12 9.79 41.56 2.80
CA LEU A 12 9.44 40.59 3.85
C LEU A 12 8.29 39.66 3.41
N ARG A 13 7.33 40.14 2.62
CA ARG A 13 6.27 39.30 2.04
C ARG A 13 6.82 38.31 1.02
N ALA A 14 7.71 38.74 0.14
CA ALA A 14 8.34 37.88 -0.86
C ALA A 14 9.24 36.80 -0.20
N ALA A 15 10.05 37.19 0.79
CA ALA A 15 10.90 36.28 1.53
C ALA A 15 10.09 35.25 2.35
N GLY A 16 9.00 35.68 2.99
CA GLY A 16 8.10 34.79 3.74
C GLY A 16 7.38 33.76 2.86
N ALA A 17 6.91 34.18 1.67
CA ALA A 17 6.28 33.27 0.72
C ALA A 17 7.26 32.23 0.14
N GLY A 18 8.53 32.63 -0.09
CA GLY A 18 9.57 31.70 -0.55
C GLY A 18 9.94 30.63 0.48
N ALA A 19 9.97 30.98 1.77
CA ALA A 19 10.25 30.03 2.85
C ALA A 19 9.12 29.00 3.03
N ALA A 20 7.86 29.42 2.87
CA ALA A 20 6.70 28.52 2.97
C ALA A 20 6.66 27.47 1.84
N ALA A 21 7.14 27.81 0.64
CA ALA A 21 7.19 26.87 -0.49
C ALA A 21 8.23 25.74 -0.31
N LEU A 22 9.28 25.95 0.48
CA LEU A 22 10.28 24.92 0.80
C LEU A 22 9.87 23.99 1.95
N ALA A 23 8.91 24.40 2.80
CA ALA A 23 8.45 23.62 3.95
C ALA A 23 7.38 22.57 3.60
N LEU A 24 6.89 22.56 2.37
CA LEU A 24 5.95 21.55 1.88
C LEU A 24 6.71 20.26 1.56
N PRO A 25 6.31 19.10 2.13
CA PRO A 25 6.94 17.83 1.79
C PRO A 25 6.73 17.55 0.30
N ARG A 26 7.82 17.55 -0.47
CA ARG A 26 7.81 17.12 -1.88
C ARG A 26 7.41 15.64 -1.91
N ARG A 27 6.18 15.35 -2.34
CA ARG A 27 5.79 14.00 -2.74
C ARG A 27 6.61 13.65 -3.98
N LEU A 28 7.60 12.79 -3.81
CA LEU A 28 8.29 12.18 -4.94
C LEU A 28 7.26 11.35 -5.73
N PRO A 29 7.21 11.47 -7.06
CA PRO A 29 6.39 10.57 -7.86
C PRO A 29 6.87 9.14 -7.59
N ALA A 30 5.93 8.24 -7.29
CA ALA A 30 6.23 6.82 -7.25
C ALA A 30 6.74 6.43 -8.64
N ALA A 31 7.85 5.70 -8.71
CA ALA A 31 8.35 5.22 -9.99
C ALA A 31 7.27 4.36 -10.66
N ASP A 32 6.73 4.83 -11.78
CA ASP A 32 5.76 4.08 -12.56
C ASP A 32 6.43 2.80 -13.04
N LYS A 33 5.92 1.66 -12.56
CA LYS A 33 6.36 0.35 -13.03
C LYS A 33 6.01 0.26 -14.52
N PRO A 34 6.95 -0.15 -15.41
CA PRO A 34 6.67 -0.18 -16.84
C PRO A 34 5.38 -0.98 -17.09
N ALA A 35 4.45 -0.42 -17.87
CA ALA A 35 3.11 -0.95 -18.08
C ALA A 35 3.09 -2.40 -18.62
N ASN A 36 4.23 -2.88 -19.12
CA ASN A 36 4.42 -4.22 -19.69
C ASN A 36 5.36 -5.12 -18.86
N ALA A 37 5.67 -4.74 -17.62
CA ALA A 37 6.42 -5.61 -16.72
C ALA A 37 5.54 -6.79 -16.29
N LYS A 38 5.99 -8.00 -16.61
CA LYS A 38 5.33 -9.22 -16.11
C LYS A 38 5.27 -9.18 -14.58
N PRO A 39 4.14 -9.55 -13.96
CA PRO A 39 4.08 -9.64 -12.50
C PRO A 39 4.99 -10.78 -12.01
N ASN A 40 5.57 -10.59 -10.83
CA ASN A 40 6.17 -11.69 -10.10
C ASN A 40 5.05 -12.49 -9.45
N ILE A 41 5.08 -13.81 -9.58
CA ILE A 41 4.10 -14.70 -8.97
C ILE A 41 4.79 -15.43 -7.82
N ILE A 42 4.23 -15.29 -6.62
CA ILE A 42 4.66 -16.05 -5.43
C ILE A 42 3.52 -17.00 -5.09
N PHE A 43 3.79 -18.30 -5.17
CA PHE A 43 2.86 -19.34 -4.77
C PHE A 43 3.21 -19.80 -3.36
N ILE A 44 2.29 -19.60 -2.42
CA ILE A 44 2.42 -20.02 -1.02
C ILE A 44 1.45 -21.17 -0.80
N PHE A 45 1.97 -22.31 -0.39
CA PHE A 45 1.19 -23.52 -0.12
C PHE A 45 1.47 -23.97 1.31
N THR A 46 0.43 -24.40 2.01
CA THR A 46 0.48 -24.81 3.42
C THR A 46 -0.05 -26.23 3.53
N ASP A 47 0.71 -27.08 4.22
CA ASP A 47 0.29 -28.43 4.56
C ASP A 47 -0.72 -28.40 5.72
N ASP A 48 -1.70 -29.30 5.69
CA ASP A 48 -2.71 -29.49 6.75
C ASP A 48 -3.45 -28.22 7.24
N LEU A 49 -3.63 -27.21 6.38
CA LEU A 49 -4.39 -26.01 6.73
C LEU A 49 -5.90 -26.23 6.54
N GLY A 50 -6.63 -26.29 7.65
CA GLY A 50 -8.08 -26.44 7.68
C GLY A 50 -8.84 -25.15 7.32
N TRP A 51 -10.09 -25.32 6.90
CA TRP A 51 -11.00 -24.23 6.54
C TRP A 51 -11.13 -23.14 7.62
N GLY A 52 -11.23 -23.58 8.87
CA GLY A 52 -11.51 -22.73 10.01
C GLY A 52 -10.26 -22.16 10.68
N ASP A 53 -9.05 -22.43 10.18
CA ASP A 53 -7.80 -22.17 10.91
C ASP A 53 -7.37 -20.70 10.87
N LEU A 54 -7.82 -19.95 9.87
CA LEU A 54 -7.47 -18.54 9.69
C LEU A 54 -8.50 -17.61 10.32
N GLY A 55 -8.02 -16.50 10.90
CA GLY A 55 -8.87 -15.44 11.44
C GLY A 55 -9.84 -14.89 10.41
N CYS A 56 -9.40 -14.75 9.15
CA CYS A 56 -10.27 -14.30 8.06
C CYS A 56 -11.44 -15.27 7.76
N TYR A 57 -11.34 -16.56 8.08
CA TYR A 57 -12.44 -17.52 7.99
C TYR A 57 -13.24 -17.67 9.30
N GLY A 58 -12.96 -16.84 10.31
CA GLY A 58 -13.74 -16.77 11.54
C GLY A 58 -13.13 -17.51 12.73
N HIS A 59 -11.86 -17.92 12.66
CA HIS A 59 -11.19 -18.51 13.82
C HIS A 59 -11.23 -17.56 15.03
N ARG A 60 -11.68 -18.06 16.19
CA ARG A 60 -11.90 -17.22 17.40
C ARG A 60 -10.60 -16.82 18.14
N TYR A 61 -9.60 -17.71 18.15
CA TYR A 61 -8.39 -17.55 18.97
C TYR A 61 -7.10 -17.32 18.18
N MET A 62 -6.88 -18.05 17.08
CA MET A 62 -5.72 -17.89 16.20
C MET A 62 -5.72 -16.51 15.55
N LYS A 63 -4.57 -15.84 15.65
CA LYS A 63 -4.33 -14.53 15.06
C LYS A 63 -3.45 -14.69 13.83
N THR A 64 -4.01 -14.44 12.66
CA THR A 64 -3.30 -14.54 11.37
C THR A 64 -3.23 -13.18 10.66
N PRO A 65 -2.72 -12.12 11.30
CA PRO A 65 -2.91 -10.73 10.84
C PRO A 65 -2.35 -10.47 9.44
N ASN A 66 -1.27 -11.18 9.04
CA ASN A 66 -0.69 -11.05 7.70
C ASN A 66 -1.57 -11.69 6.63
N LEU A 67 -2.14 -12.87 6.88
CA LEU A 67 -3.07 -13.55 5.97
C LEU A 67 -4.43 -12.85 5.94
N ASP A 68 -4.88 -12.31 7.08
CA ASP A 68 -6.11 -11.53 7.16
C ASP A 68 -5.99 -10.23 6.36
N ARG A 69 -4.83 -9.57 6.42
CA ARG A 69 -4.53 -8.40 5.58
C ARG A 69 -4.48 -8.78 4.10
N LEU A 70 -3.84 -9.89 3.75
CA LEU A 70 -3.78 -10.37 2.36
C LEU A 70 -5.19 -10.65 1.82
N ALA A 71 -6.04 -11.31 2.59
CA ALA A 71 -7.43 -11.59 2.23
C ALA A 71 -8.27 -10.31 2.05
N LYS A 72 -8.01 -9.25 2.84
CA LYS A 72 -8.67 -7.94 2.71
C LYS A 72 -8.19 -7.13 1.50
N GLN A 73 -6.93 -7.28 1.11
CA GLN A 73 -6.31 -6.53 0.01
C GLN A 73 -6.45 -7.22 -1.35
N GLY A 74 -6.85 -8.49 -1.37
CA GLY A 74 -7.02 -9.29 -2.57
C GLY A 74 -8.38 -9.98 -2.63
N THR A 75 -8.41 -11.11 -3.33
CA THR A 75 -9.61 -11.94 -3.48
C THR A 75 -9.50 -13.13 -2.53
N ARG A 76 -10.54 -13.34 -1.71
CA ARG A 76 -10.66 -14.51 -0.82
C ARG A 76 -11.76 -15.44 -1.32
N PHE A 77 -11.43 -16.71 -1.54
CA PHE A 77 -12.39 -17.73 -1.92
C PHE A 77 -13.03 -18.36 -0.69
N THR A 78 -14.35 -18.28 -0.56
CA THR A 78 -15.11 -18.85 0.57
C THR A 78 -15.64 -20.26 0.28
N GLN A 79 -15.39 -20.81 -0.91
CA GLN A 79 -15.82 -22.14 -1.37
C GLN A 79 -14.72 -22.74 -2.27
N PHE A 80 -13.57 -23.07 -1.68
CA PHE A 80 -12.45 -23.74 -2.37
C PHE A 80 -12.37 -25.19 -1.94
N TYR A 81 -12.21 -26.11 -2.89
CA TYR A 81 -12.17 -27.55 -2.65
C TYR A 81 -10.90 -28.16 -3.24
N VAL A 82 -10.33 -29.13 -2.52
CA VAL A 82 -9.25 -29.98 -3.02
C VAL A 82 -9.85 -31.29 -3.56
N ASN A 83 -9.24 -31.85 -4.60
CA ASN A 83 -9.72 -33.11 -5.19
C ASN A 83 -9.50 -34.32 -4.27
N SER A 84 -8.49 -34.25 -3.40
CA SER A 84 -8.16 -35.29 -2.43
C SER A 84 -7.68 -34.64 -1.13
N GLY A 85 -8.12 -35.18 0.00
CA GLY A 85 -7.76 -34.68 1.34
C GLY A 85 -6.50 -35.33 1.92
N VAL A 86 -5.55 -35.74 1.05
CA VAL A 86 -4.26 -36.33 1.46
C VAL A 86 -3.11 -35.53 0.87
N CYS A 87 -1.99 -35.48 1.59
CA CYS A 87 -0.82 -34.67 1.25
C CYS A 87 -0.02 -35.25 0.06
N SER A 88 -0.03 -36.58 -0.08
CA SER A 88 0.59 -37.30 -1.19
C SER A 88 -0.50 -38.06 -1.96
N PRO A 89 -0.51 -38.00 -3.30
CA PRO A 89 -1.50 -38.70 -4.13
C PRO A 89 -1.35 -40.22 -4.08
#